data_AF-A0A847X7Z5-F1
#
_entry.id   AF-A0A847X7Z5-F1
#
_cell.length_a   1.000
_cell.length_b   1.000
_cell.length_c   1.000
_cell.angle_alpha   90.00
_cell.angle_beta   90.00
_cell.angle_gamma   90.00
#
_symmetry.space_group_name_H-M   'P 1'
#
loop_
_entity.id
_entity.type
_entity.pdbx_description
1 polymer ?
#
loop_
_entity_poly.entity_id
_entity_poly.type
_entity_poly.pdbx_seq_one_letter_code
_entity_poly.pdbx_strand_id
1 'polypeptide(L)'
;MKEKFFTKERTIFLLIAFGITYIMGIPLYFAKQKGIDINIFPNFQMHLPAAGVMIAMLLTRKSDPNLPKKFYYTYLLGVLILFSLTIISFFIPGNQWLSYSSLVMVAFSVVLWIMLINQKKNNRAYGLDKGSIKRVLLAALIFVVLYFARIFIYAGITGEWNEINALLQTRNLGLAAMLIPNFLLTMMPFFGEEYGWRTYLQPIFQKDFGMWKGIFLLGLVWGLWHLPLNLFYYSADGMGAMSLMNQIVNCITLSFFLGFVFNYSKSTWSAALIHFLNNNMVLFFVEDVSSSVLQNNIYSIQSILLLFGLSAVLFGPFMFTKWMKKDEYRMKTIEERAEEERMNPEDTEEDESPGRVSEYRKIDSGKQVSK
;
A
#
# COMPACT_ATOMS: atom_id res chain seq x y z
N MET A 1 28.74 -2.52 8.86
CA MET A 1 27.46 -2.85 8.18
C MET A 1 26.24 -2.68 9.09
N LYS A 2 26.29 -3.07 10.39
CA LYS A 2 25.17 -2.89 11.34
C LYS A 2 24.79 -1.44 11.66
N GLU A 3 25.73 -0.49 11.67
CA GLU A 3 25.45 0.92 12.02
C GLU A 3 24.66 1.72 10.96
N LYS A 4 24.59 1.25 9.70
CA LYS A 4 23.92 2.02 8.62
C LYS A 4 22.41 1.84 8.56
N PHE A 5 21.85 0.74 9.08
CA PHE A 5 20.43 0.44 8.93
C PHE A 5 19.56 0.90 10.10
N PHE A 6 20.08 0.95 11.33
CA PHE A 6 19.32 1.38 12.51
C PHE A 6 19.56 2.84 12.83
N THR A 7 19.19 3.72 11.90
CA THR A 7 19.10 5.15 12.23
C THR A 7 17.94 5.37 13.21
N LYS A 8 17.98 6.49 13.95
CA LYS A 8 16.87 6.87 14.85
C LYS A 8 15.53 6.87 14.11
N GLU A 9 15.52 7.39 12.89
CA GLU A 9 14.35 7.45 12.02
C GLU A 9 13.80 6.05 11.67
N ARG A 10 14.65 5.15 11.16
CA ARG A 10 14.27 3.78 10.78
C ARG A 10 13.83 2.97 12.00
N THR A 11 14.45 3.20 13.16
CA THR A 11 14.07 2.55 14.42
C THR A 11 12.66 2.97 14.86
N ILE A 12 12.33 4.27 14.80
CA ILE A 12 10.98 4.76 15.13
C ILE A 12 9.94 4.16 14.18
N PHE A 13 10.23 4.15 12.86
CA PHE A 13 9.35 3.54 11.89
C PHE A 13 9.07 2.06 12.20
N LEU A 14 10.12 1.26 12.47
CA LEU A 14 9.97 -0.16 12.79
C LEU A 14 9.19 -0.39 14.09
N LEU A 15 9.45 0.40 15.14
CA LEU A 15 8.73 0.29 16.41
C LEU A 15 7.24 0.56 16.26
N ILE A 16 6.86 1.54 15.44
CA ILE A 16 5.44 1.87 15.24
C ILE A 16 4.79 0.89 14.27
N ALA A 17 5.39 0.64 13.11
CA ALA A 17 4.81 -0.23 12.09
C ALA A 17 4.73 -1.69 12.56
N PHE A 18 5.80 -2.24 13.15
CA PHE A 18 5.84 -3.63 13.60
C PHE A 18 5.56 -3.79 15.08
N GLY A 19 6.14 -2.95 15.94
CA GLY A 19 6.01 -3.09 17.38
C GLY A 19 4.55 -2.98 17.85
N ILE A 20 3.82 -1.93 17.44
CA ILE A 20 2.40 -1.79 17.78
C ILE A 20 1.59 -2.97 17.22
N THR A 21 1.79 -3.30 15.94
CA THR A 21 1.10 -4.42 15.28
C THR A 21 1.26 -5.74 16.05
N TYR A 22 2.48 -6.07 16.44
CA TYR A 22 2.78 -7.34 17.10
C TYR A 22 2.31 -7.35 18.56
N ILE A 23 2.44 -6.24 19.29
CA ILE A 23 1.89 -6.09 20.65
C ILE A 23 0.38 -6.28 20.62
N MET A 24 -0.30 -5.71 19.63
CA MET A 24 -1.74 -5.82 19.46
C MET A 24 -2.20 -7.23 19.05
N GLY A 25 -1.29 -8.14 18.70
CA GLY A 25 -1.60 -9.57 18.57
C GLY A 25 -2.06 -10.22 19.87
N ILE A 26 -1.63 -9.71 21.04
CA ILE A 26 -2.03 -10.22 22.36
C ILE A 26 -3.54 -10.00 22.60
N PRO A 27 -4.08 -8.76 22.57
CA PRO A 27 -5.51 -8.57 22.74
C PRO A 27 -6.32 -9.23 21.62
N LEU A 28 -5.80 -9.31 20.38
CA LEU A 28 -6.46 -9.99 19.27
C LEU A 28 -6.65 -11.49 19.55
N TYR A 29 -5.64 -12.16 20.11
CA TYR A 29 -5.74 -13.56 20.55
C TYR A 29 -6.84 -13.76 21.58
N PHE A 30 -6.86 -12.96 22.66
CA PHE A 30 -7.88 -13.08 23.71
C PHE A 30 -9.29 -12.74 23.20
N ALA A 31 -9.39 -11.76 22.31
CA ALA A 31 -10.66 -11.37 21.69
C ALA A 31 -11.22 -12.51 20.83
N LYS A 32 -10.38 -13.18 20.03
CA LYS A 32 -10.77 -14.38 19.24
C LYS A 32 -11.33 -15.48 20.15
N GLN A 33 -10.63 -15.80 21.25
CA GLN A 33 -11.06 -16.85 22.19
C GLN A 33 -12.40 -16.53 22.89
N LYS A 34 -12.72 -15.24 23.06
CA LYS A 34 -13.95 -14.78 23.69
C LYS A 34 -15.08 -14.48 22.70
N GLY A 35 -14.85 -14.67 21.39
CA GLY A 35 -15.82 -14.30 20.34
C GLY A 35 -16.13 -12.80 20.28
N ILE A 36 -15.19 -11.95 20.72
CA ILE A 36 -15.33 -10.49 20.64
C ILE A 36 -15.15 -10.06 19.18
N ASP A 37 -15.95 -9.11 18.73
CA ASP A 37 -15.82 -8.54 17.38
C ASP A 37 -14.47 -7.83 17.20
N ILE A 38 -13.70 -8.28 16.22
CA ILE A 38 -12.32 -7.82 15.93
C ILE A 38 -12.19 -7.21 14.52
N ASN A 39 -13.32 -6.99 13.84
CA ASN A 39 -13.38 -6.47 12.48
C ASN A 39 -12.75 -5.08 12.29
N ILE A 40 -12.66 -4.28 13.34
CA ILE A 40 -12.03 -2.95 13.30
C ILE A 40 -10.50 -3.03 13.15
N PHE A 41 -9.89 -4.12 13.61
CA PHE A 41 -8.44 -4.21 13.77
C PHE A 41 -7.65 -4.15 12.46
N PRO A 42 -7.99 -4.90 11.39
CA PRO A 42 -7.26 -4.80 10.14
C PRO A 42 -7.23 -3.37 9.61
N ASN A 43 -8.37 -2.67 9.65
CA ASN A 43 -8.46 -1.28 9.21
C ASN A 43 -7.55 -0.37 10.02
N PHE A 44 -7.52 -0.49 11.35
CA PHE A 44 -6.58 0.28 12.17
C PHE A 44 -5.13 -0.03 11.79
N GLN A 45 -4.77 -1.31 11.72
CA GLN A 45 -3.41 -1.75 11.44
C GLN A 45 -2.86 -1.14 10.14
N MET A 46 -3.65 -1.06 9.07
CA MET A 46 -3.26 -0.47 7.77
C MET A 46 -2.72 0.98 7.85
N HIS A 47 -2.97 1.70 8.94
CA HIS A 47 -2.50 3.07 9.11
C HIS A 47 -1.11 3.18 9.77
N LEU A 48 -0.65 2.11 10.41
CA LEU A 48 0.59 2.10 11.19
C LEU A 48 1.86 2.35 10.38
N PRO A 49 2.02 1.87 9.13
CA PRO A 49 3.23 2.14 8.36
C PRO A 49 3.43 3.64 8.10
N ALA A 50 2.40 4.34 7.62
CA ALA A 50 2.44 5.79 7.46
C ALA A 50 2.62 6.51 8.78
N ALA A 51 1.89 6.12 9.84
CA ALA A 51 2.04 6.73 11.15
C ALA A 51 3.50 6.63 11.66
N GLY A 52 4.14 5.49 11.43
CA GLY A 52 5.55 5.27 11.73
C GLY A 52 6.47 6.24 11.00
N VAL A 53 6.27 6.42 9.69
CA VAL A 53 7.03 7.40 8.90
C VAL A 53 6.79 8.81 9.42
N MET A 54 5.53 9.20 9.60
CA MET A 54 5.18 10.57 9.99
C MET A 54 5.75 10.94 11.36
N ILE A 55 5.66 10.05 12.35
CA ILE A 55 6.25 10.26 13.67
C ILE A 55 7.78 10.31 13.58
N ALA A 56 8.41 9.41 12.82
CA ALA A 56 9.85 9.43 12.61
C ALA A 56 10.30 10.79 12.04
N MET A 57 9.66 11.26 10.96
CA MET A 57 9.98 12.53 10.30
C MET A 57 9.73 13.75 11.21
N LEU A 58 8.63 13.77 11.97
CA LEU A 58 8.36 14.85 12.93
C LEU A 58 9.43 14.94 14.03
N LEU A 59 9.99 13.80 14.45
CA LEU A 59 10.99 13.75 15.52
C LEU A 59 12.43 13.99 15.03
N THR A 60 12.75 13.59 13.80
CA THR A 60 14.12 13.67 13.25
C THR A 60 14.33 14.86 12.31
N ARG A 61 13.28 15.38 11.67
CA ARG A 61 13.35 16.43 10.65
C ARG A 61 12.51 17.67 10.96
N LYS A 62 12.22 17.92 12.23
CA LYS A 62 11.43 19.09 12.69
C LYS A 62 11.90 20.45 12.15
N SER A 63 13.18 20.61 11.83
CA SER A 63 13.75 21.84 11.27
C SER A 63 13.60 21.98 9.75
N ASP A 64 13.17 20.93 9.04
CA ASP A 64 12.96 20.99 7.60
C ASP A 64 11.73 21.86 7.28
N PRO A 65 11.87 22.97 6.53
CA PRO A 65 10.76 23.85 6.17
C PRO A 65 9.77 23.23 5.18
N ASN A 66 10.15 22.16 4.46
CA ASN A 66 9.32 21.44 3.49
C ASN A 66 8.57 20.26 4.12
N LEU A 67 8.79 19.96 5.41
CA LEU A 67 8.05 18.91 6.12
C LEU A 67 6.55 19.25 6.17
N PRO A 68 5.64 18.40 5.65
CA PRO A 68 4.21 18.67 5.61
C PRO A 68 3.52 18.44 6.98
N LYS A 69 3.96 19.18 8.00
CA LYS A 69 3.55 19.01 9.41
C LYS A 69 2.04 18.98 9.60
N LYS A 70 1.31 19.89 8.96
CA LYS A 70 -0.16 19.94 9.05
C LYS A 70 -0.79 18.65 8.57
N PHE A 71 -0.38 18.14 7.40
CA PHE A 71 -0.90 16.88 6.86
C PHE A 71 -0.59 15.70 7.78
N TYR A 72 0.63 15.64 8.32
CA TYR A 72 1.03 14.59 9.26
C TYR A 72 0.22 14.63 10.56
N TYR A 73 0.05 15.80 11.18
CA TYR A 73 -0.76 15.91 12.40
C TYR A 73 -2.21 15.53 12.16
N THR A 74 -2.80 15.94 11.03
CA THR A 74 -4.17 15.53 10.67
C THR A 74 -4.28 14.01 10.50
N TYR A 75 -3.36 13.39 9.76
CA TYR A 75 -3.37 11.94 9.58
C TYR A 75 -3.22 11.20 10.92
N LEU A 76 -2.23 11.61 11.73
CA LEU A 76 -1.96 11.01 13.04
C LEU A 76 -3.11 11.18 14.03
N LEU A 77 -3.86 12.28 13.97
CA LEU A 77 -5.08 12.46 14.76
C LEU A 77 -6.13 11.41 14.39
N GLY A 78 -6.35 11.16 13.10
CA GLY A 78 -7.26 10.10 12.65
C GLY A 78 -6.80 8.72 13.11
N VAL A 79 -5.50 8.43 13.02
CA VAL A 79 -4.91 7.18 13.55
C VAL A 79 -5.10 7.04 15.06
N LEU A 80 -4.95 8.13 15.83
CA LEU A 80 -5.16 8.12 17.27
C LEU A 80 -6.62 7.82 17.64
N ILE A 81 -7.57 8.38 16.89
CA ILE A 81 -9.00 8.08 17.07
C ILE A 81 -9.29 6.61 16.74
N LEU A 82 -8.78 6.10 15.61
CA LEU A 82 -8.92 4.69 15.21
C LEU A 82 -8.29 3.73 16.24
N PHE A 83 -7.11 4.08 16.76
CA PHE A 83 -6.46 3.34 17.84
C PHE A 83 -7.36 3.28 19.07
N SER A 84 -7.89 4.43 19.49
CA SER A 84 -8.78 4.53 20.65
C SER A 84 -10.03 3.68 20.47
N LEU A 85 -10.69 3.74 19.30
CA LEU A 85 -11.84 2.90 18.97
C LEU A 85 -11.49 1.41 19.02
N THR A 86 -10.33 1.02 18.50
CA THR A 86 -9.87 -0.38 18.50
C THR A 86 -9.56 -0.87 19.91
N ILE A 87 -9.01 -0.03 20.78
CA ILE A 87 -8.79 -0.40 22.19
C ILE A 87 -10.12 -0.55 22.91
N ILE A 88 -11.04 0.40 22.74
CA ILE A 88 -12.35 0.38 23.40
C ILE A 88 -13.18 -0.85 22.95
N SER A 89 -13.09 -1.25 21.67
CA SER A 89 -13.83 -2.40 21.15
C SER A 89 -13.49 -3.71 21.83
N PHE A 90 -12.29 -3.85 22.42
CA PHE A 90 -11.92 -5.04 23.20
C PHE A 90 -12.62 -5.11 24.57
N PHE A 91 -13.09 -3.98 25.10
CA PHE A 91 -13.71 -3.91 26.42
C PHE A 91 -15.24 -3.75 26.35
N ILE A 92 -15.76 -3.21 25.26
CA ILE A 92 -17.18 -2.95 25.06
C ILE A 92 -17.68 -3.81 23.89
N PRO A 93 -18.47 -4.86 24.16
CA PRO A 93 -19.06 -5.68 23.11
C PRO A 93 -19.95 -4.86 22.18
N GLY A 94 -19.81 -5.07 20.87
CA GLY A 94 -20.64 -4.44 19.85
C GLY A 94 -20.14 -4.79 18.45
N ASN A 95 -21.02 -4.74 17.47
CA ASN A 95 -20.70 -4.98 16.05
C ASN A 95 -20.59 -3.68 15.22
N GLN A 96 -20.79 -2.53 15.86
CA GLN A 96 -20.81 -1.21 15.19
C GLN A 96 -19.41 -0.59 15.06
N TRP A 97 -18.39 -1.19 15.69
CA TRP A 97 -17.02 -0.67 15.69
C TRP A 97 -16.45 -0.49 14.29
N LEU A 98 -16.73 -1.45 13.39
CA LEU A 98 -16.35 -1.33 11.99
C LEU A 98 -17.00 -0.10 11.34
N SER A 99 -18.30 0.13 11.55
CA SER A 99 -19.00 1.31 11.02
C SER A 99 -18.42 2.62 11.57
N TYR A 100 -18.11 2.68 12.87
CA TYR A 100 -17.49 3.86 13.48
C TYR A 100 -16.10 4.14 12.89
N SER A 101 -15.26 3.12 12.74
CA SER A 101 -13.95 3.29 12.08
C SER A 101 -14.10 3.74 10.63
N SER A 102 -15.07 3.21 9.89
CA SER A 102 -15.36 3.65 8.52
C SER A 102 -15.75 5.13 8.46
N LEU A 103 -16.58 5.63 9.37
CA LEU A 103 -16.92 7.06 9.45
C LEU A 103 -15.69 7.94 9.70
N VAL A 104 -14.80 7.51 10.60
CA VAL A 104 -13.54 8.22 10.86
C VAL A 104 -12.65 8.21 9.61
N MET A 105 -12.46 7.06 8.97
CA MET A 105 -11.68 6.97 7.74
C MET A 105 -12.24 7.86 6.62
N VAL A 106 -13.57 7.92 6.47
CA VAL A 106 -14.24 8.78 5.48
C VAL A 106 -14.01 10.26 5.79
N ALA A 107 -14.28 10.69 7.03
CA ALA A 107 -14.10 12.08 7.42
C ALA A 107 -12.65 12.54 7.21
N PHE A 108 -11.67 11.75 7.66
CA PHE A 108 -10.26 12.10 7.52
C PHE A 108 -9.77 11.98 6.08
N SER A 109 -10.23 11.01 5.27
CA SER A 109 -9.89 10.93 3.84
C SER A 109 -10.31 12.19 3.09
N VAL A 110 -11.54 12.69 3.34
CA VAL A 110 -12.03 13.93 2.73
C VAL A 110 -11.18 15.13 3.15
N VAL A 111 -10.90 15.29 4.45
CA VAL A 111 -10.06 16.38 4.96
C VAL A 111 -8.66 16.32 4.35
N LEU A 112 -8.04 15.15 4.29
CA LEU A 112 -6.70 14.95 3.73
C LEU A 112 -6.67 15.27 2.22
N TRP A 113 -7.70 14.89 1.45
CA TRP A 113 -7.81 15.29 0.05
C TRP A 113 -7.90 16.80 -0.13
N ILE A 114 -8.74 17.47 0.66
CA ILE A 114 -8.86 18.94 0.64
C ILE A 114 -7.50 19.59 0.94
N MET A 115 -6.76 19.07 1.90
CA MET A 115 -5.41 19.55 2.22
C MET A 115 -4.45 19.34 1.05
N LEU A 116 -4.48 18.18 0.38
CA LEU A 116 -3.61 17.89 -0.78
C LEU A 116 -3.93 18.74 -2.00
N ILE A 117 -5.21 19.07 -2.23
CA ILE A 117 -5.63 19.93 -3.34
C ILE A 117 -5.21 21.39 -3.09
N ASN A 118 -5.29 21.86 -1.85
CA ASN A 118 -4.99 23.23 -1.46
C ASN A 118 -3.53 23.46 -1.05
N GLN A 119 -2.65 22.49 -1.26
CA GLN A 119 -1.23 22.63 -0.92
C GLN A 119 -0.55 23.59 -1.90
N LYS A 120 -0.10 24.74 -1.37
CA LYS A 120 0.67 25.75 -2.11
C LYS A 120 2.17 25.47 -2.21
N LYS A 121 2.68 24.55 -1.38
CA LYS A 121 4.11 24.20 -1.35
C LYS A 121 4.33 22.83 -1.96
N ASN A 122 5.42 22.72 -2.70
CA ASN A 122 5.84 21.49 -3.33
C ASN A 122 6.40 20.50 -2.29
N ASN A 123 5.56 19.63 -1.73
CA ASN A 123 6.00 18.58 -0.80
C ASN A 123 6.46 17.30 -1.54
N ARG A 124 7.03 17.47 -2.74
CA ARG A 124 7.50 16.37 -3.61
C ARG A 124 8.52 15.49 -2.88
N ALA A 125 9.42 16.07 -2.09
CA ALA A 125 10.37 15.31 -1.29
C ALA A 125 9.71 14.30 -0.36
N TYR A 126 8.53 14.63 0.16
CA TYR A 126 7.76 13.79 1.06
C TYR A 126 6.76 12.88 0.34
N GLY A 127 6.74 12.85 -1.00
CA GLY A 127 5.99 11.88 -1.81
C GLY A 127 4.46 12.04 -1.74
N LEU A 128 3.98 13.25 -1.40
CA LEU A 128 2.56 13.59 -1.38
C LEU A 128 2.03 14.10 -2.73
N ASP A 129 2.92 14.32 -3.70
CA ASP A 129 2.55 14.76 -5.04
C ASP A 129 1.64 13.75 -5.75
N LYS A 130 0.69 14.27 -6.53
CA LYS A 130 -0.30 13.46 -7.27
C LYS A 130 0.37 12.63 -8.37
N GLY A 131 1.51 13.08 -8.89
CA GLY A 131 2.18 12.54 -10.05
C GLY A 131 1.34 12.64 -11.32
N SER A 132 1.73 11.91 -12.36
CA SER A 132 1.02 11.93 -13.63
C SER A 132 -0.26 11.08 -13.57
N ILE A 133 -1.42 11.73 -13.58
CA ILE A 133 -2.72 11.05 -13.59
C ILE A 133 -2.85 10.04 -14.75
N LYS A 134 -2.28 10.35 -15.92
CA LYS A 134 -2.27 9.43 -17.07
C LYS A 134 -1.52 8.13 -16.75
N ARG A 135 -0.38 8.22 -16.06
CA ARG A 135 0.40 7.04 -15.64
C ARG A 135 -0.32 6.25 -14.56
N VAL A 136 -0.97 6.93 -13.63
CA VAL A 136 -1.80 6.31 -12.58
C VAL A 136 -2.94 5.50 -13.22
N LEU A 137 -3.71 6.11 -14.12
CA LEU A 137 -4.84 5.46 -14.79
C LEU A 137 -4.39 4.29 -15.67
N LEU A 138 -3.28 4.44 -16.42
CA LEU A 138 -2.74 3.35 -17.23
C LEU A 138 -2.29 2.17 -16.35
N ALA A 139 -1.60 2.43 -15.24
CA ALA A 139 -1.17 1.39 -14.32
C ALA A 139 -2.36 0.66 -13.68
N ALA A 140 -3.40 1.41 -13.28
CA ALA A 140 -4.64 0.83 -12.76
C ALA A 140 -5.36 -0.03 -13.81
N LEU A 141 -5.44 0.43 -15.06
CA LEU A 141 -6.04 -0.36 -16.16
C LEU A 141 -5.26 -1.66 -16.40
N ILE A 142 -3.94 -1.58 -16.47
CA ILE A 142 -3.07 -2.77 -16.61
C ILE A 142 -3.32 -3.74 -15.44
N PHE A 143 -3.40 -3.23 -14.21
CA PHE A 143 -3.69 -4.06 -13.05
C PHE A 143 -5.03 -4.78 -13.15
N VAL A 144 -6.11 -4.06 -13.50
CA VAL A 144 -7.44 -4.65 -13.65
C VAL A 144 -7.45 -5.77 -14.69
N VAL A 145 -6.79 -5.55 -15.83
CA VAL A 145 -6.65 -6.59 -16.88
C VAL A 145 -5.90 -7.81 -16.35
N LEU A 146 -4.76 -7.61 -15.67
CA LEU A 146 -3.98 -8.71 -15.11
C LEU A 146 -4.71 -9.45 -13.98
N TYR A 147 -5.47 -8.71 -13.17
CA TYR A 147 -6.29 -9.28 -12.10
C TYR A 147 -7.33 -10.23 -12.69
N PHE A 148 -8.13 -9.77 -13.66
CA PHE A 148 -9.12 -10.64 -14.29
C PHE A 148 -8.45 -11.79 -15.05
N ALA A 149 -7.36 -11.55 -15.77
CA ALA A 149 -6.61 -12.61 -16.43
C ALA A 149 -6.19 -13.72 -15.44
N ARG A 150 -5.70 -13.34 -14.24
CA ARG A 150 -5.37 -14.30 -13.17
C ARG A 150 -6.57 -15.16 -12.80
N ILE A 151 -7.74 -14.56 -12.61
CA ILE A 151 -8.97 -15.25 -12.21
C ILE A 151 -9.47 -16.17 -13.33
N PHE A 152 -9.48 -15.72 -14.58
CA PHE A 152 -9.87 -16.55 -15.73
C PHE A 152 -8.93 -17.74 -15.95
N ILE A 153 -7.62 -17.54 -15.84
CA ILE A 153 -6.65 -18.64 -15.97
C ILE A 153 -6.81 -19.63 -14.81
N TYR A 154 -7.00 -19.13 -13.58
CA TYR A 154 -7.27 -19.97 -12.43
C TYR A 154 -8.52 -20.84 -12.65
N ALA A 155 -9.65 -20.25 -13.02
CA ALA A 155 -10.89 -20.98 -13.32
C ALA A 155 -10.71 -21.99 -14.47
N GLY A 156 -9.90 -21.67 -15.48
CA GLY A 156 -9.56 -22.60 -16.56
C GLY A 156 -8.74 -23.81 -16.10
N ILE A 157 -7.89 -23.64 -15.08
CA ILE A 157 -7.06 -24.73 -14.52
C ILE A 157 -7.87 -25.58 -13.53
N THR A 158 -8.68 -24.97 -12.67
CA THR A 158 -9.43 -25.67 -11.62
C THR A 158 -10.80 -26.17 -12.08
N GLY A 159 -11.33 -25.62 -13.17
CA GLY A 159 -12.69 -25.89 -13.65
C GLY A 159 -13.77 -25.09 -12.91
N GLU A 160 -13.40 -24.18 -12.01
CA GLU A 160 -14.30 -23.41 -11.13
C GLU A 160 -14.97 -22.22 -11.86
N TRP A 161 -15.64 -22.49 -12.98
CA TRP A 161 -16.29 -21.45 -13.79
C TRP A 161 -17.50 -20.78 -13.13
N ASN A 162 -18.06 -21.39 -12.08
CA ASN A 162 -19.21 -20.84 -11.37
C ASN A 162 -18.92 -19.47 -10.74
N GLU A 163 -17.69 -19.24 -10.27
CA GLU A 163 -17.27 -17.95 -9.73
C GLU A 163 -17.22 -16.85 -10.82
N ILE A 164 -16.93 -17.24 -12.07
CA ILE A 164 -16.94 -16.32 -13.21
C ILE A 164 -18.37 -15.91 -13.57
N ASN A 165 -19.35 -16.80 -13.42
CA ASN A 165 -20.75 -16.45 -13.66
C ASN A 165 -21.24 -15.34 -12.71
N ALA A 166 -20.65 -15.21 -11.51
CA ALA A 166 -20.94 -14.10 -10.61
C ALA A 166 -20.60 -12.74 -11.24
N LEU A 167 -19.59 -12.66 -12.12
CA LEU A 167 -19.21 -11.43 -12.82
C LEU A 167 -20.32 -10.85 -13.69
N LEU A 168 -21.17 -11.70 -14.25
CA LEU A 168 -22.24 -11.32 -15.17
C LEU A 168 -23.48 -10.76 -14.46
N GLN A 169 -23.49 -10.75 -13.13
CA GLN A 169 -24.61 -10.24 -12.36
C GLN A 169 -24.69 -8.71 -12.43
N THR A 170 -25.91 -8.17 -12.57
CA THR A 170 -26.16 -6.72 -12.67
C THR A 170 -25.66 -5.94 -11.45
N ARG A 171 -25.61 -6.56 -10.26
CA ARG A 171 -25.05 -5.95 -9.03
C ARG A 171 -23.61 -5.48 -9.22
N ASN A 172 -22.83 -6.17 -10.05
CA ASN A 172 -21.42 -5.87 -10.27
C ASN A 172 -21.21 -4.58 -11.07
N LEU A 173 -22.20 -4.13 -11.85
CA LEU A 173 -22.18 -2.80 -12.45
C LEU A 173 -22.21 -1.71 -11.37
N GLY A 174 -23.02 -1.91 -10.33
CA GLY A 174 -23.07 -1.03 -9.16
C GLY A 174 -21.75 -1.02 -8.39
N LEU A 175 -21.18 -2.20 -8.10
CA LEU A 175 -19.88 -2.30 -7.43
C LEU A 175 -18.76 -1.62 -8.23
N ALA A 176 -18.72 -1.83 -9.56
CA ALA A 176 -17.73 -1.20 -10.43
C ALA A 176 -17.87 0.33 -10.44
N ALA A 177 -19.10 0.84 -10.51
CA ALA A 177 -19.36 2.28 -10.45
C ALA A 177 -18.93 2.91 -9.12
N MET A 178 -19.00 2.14 -8.03
CA MET A 178 -18.66 2.60 -6.67
C MET A 178 -17.16 2.52 -6.34
N LEU A 179 -16.33 1.81 -7.12
CA LEU A 179 -14.90 1.66 -6.82
C LEU A 179 -14.18 3.02 -6.70
N ILE A 180 -14.39 3.94 -7.66
CA ILE A 180 -13.69 5.22 -7.66
C ILE A 180 -14.17 6.15 -6.54
N PRO A 181 -15.49 6.37 -6.34
CA PRO A 181 -15.97 7.11 -5.17
C PRO A 181 -15.49 6.50 -3.86
N ASN A 182 -15.54 5.17 -3.73
CA ASN A 182 -15.13 4.49 -2.52
C ASN A 182 -13.62 4.66 -2.25
N PHE A 183 -12.76 4.59 -3.27
CA PHE A 183 -11.34 4.90 -3.11
C PHE A 183 -11.11 6.31 -2.57
N LEU A 184 -11.82 7.31 -3.10
CA LEU A 184 -11.68 8.69 -2.63
C LEU A 184 -12.12 8.84 -1.16
N LEU A 185 -13.19 8.15 -0.77
CA LEU A 185 -13.73 8.17 0.59
C LEU A 185 -12.92 7.31 1.57
N THR A 186 -12.20 6.29 1.11
CA THR A 186 -11.51 5.32 1.99
C THR A 186 -10.02 5.20 1.68
N MET A 187 -9.41 6.27 1.16
CA MET A 187 -7.99 6.24 0.76
C MET A 187 -7.03 6.05 1.94
N MET A 188 -7.41 6.49 3.14
CA MET A 188 -6.54 6.59 4.31
C MET A 188 -5.79 5.28 4.68
N PRO A 189 -6.44 4.10 4.74
CA PRO A 189 -5.74 2.82 4.99
C PRO A 189 -4.76 2.44 3.87
N PHE A 190 -5.15 2.60 2.61
CA PHE A 190 -4.29 2.24 1.47
C PHE A 190 -3.11 3.19 1.34
N PHE A 191 -3.34 4.50 1.49
CA PHE A 191 -2.25 5.46 1.64
C PHE A 191 -1.39 5.12 2.87
N GLY A 192 -1.99 4.69 3.96
CA GLY A 192 -1.31 4.27 5.19
C GLY A 192 -0.22 3.23 4.95
N GLU A 193 -0.58 2.16 4.27
CA GLU A 193 0.36 1.10 3.91
C GLU A 193 1.35 1.58 2.86
N GLU A 194 0.88 2.13 1.74
CA GLU A 194 1.75 2.47 0.61
C GLU A 194 2.74 3.59 0.93
N TYR A 195 2.38 4.53 1.80
CA TYR A 195 3.30 5.57 2.23
C TYR A 195 4.46 4.99 3.05
N GLY A 196 4.18 4.04 3.94
CA GLY A 196 5.22 3.33 4.68
C GLY A 196 6.05 2.39 3.79
N TRP A 197 5.39 1.57 2.98
CA TRP A 197 6.06 0.53 2.19
C TRP A 197 6.74 1.07 0.94
N ARG A 198 6.04 1.87 0.13
CA ARG A 198 6.53 2.33 -1.18
C ARG A 198 7.24 3.67 -1.05
N THR A 199 6.65 4.65 -0.38
CA THR A 199 7.26 5.99 -0.33
C THR A 199 8.50 6.06 0.54
N TYR A 200 8.50 5.29 1.64
CA TYR A 200 9.61 5.26 2.60
C TYR A 200 10.53 4.06 2.40
N LEU A 201 10.03 2.83 2.63
CA LEU A 201 10.89 1.65 2.75
C LEU A 201 11.45 1.14 1.42
N GLN A 202 10.68 1.19 0.33
CA GLN A 202 11.11 0.72 -0.97
C GLN A 202 12.38 1.44 -1.49
N PRO A 203 12.44 2.80 -1.56
CA PRO A 203 13.65 3.51 -1.94
C PRO A 203 14.88 3.11 -1.12
N ILE A 204 14.71 2.93 0.19
CA ILE A 204 15.79 2.53 1.10
C ILE A 204 16.28 1.13 0.73
N PHE A 205 15.37 0.17 0.54
CA PHE A 205 15.74 -1.19 0.19
C PHE A 205 16.36 -1.29 -1.21
N GLN A 206 15.85 -0.53 -2.19
CA GLN A 206 16.42 -0.50 -3.52
C GLN A 206 17.82 0.13 -3.54
N LYS A 207 18.05 1.16 -2.71
CA LYS A 207 19.37 1.78 -2.53
C LYS A 207 20.37 0.82 -1.87
N ASP A 208 19.95 0.14 -0.80
CA ASP A 208 20.86 -0.67 0.01
C ASP A 208 21.09 -2.09 -0.57
N PHE A 209 20.11 -2.65 -1.30
CA PHE A 209 20.16 -4.04 -1.79
C PHE A 209 20.02 -4.19 -3.32
N GLY A 210 19.76 -3.09 -4.04
CA GLY A 210 19.51 -3.08 -5.48
C GLY A 210 18.04 -3.20 -5.86
N MET A 211 17.71 -2.89 -7.11
CA MET A 211 16.34 -2.66 -7.58
C MET A 211 15.35 -3.79 -7.28
N TRP A 212 15.64 -5.02 -7.72
CA TRP A 212 14.72 -6.16 -7.57
C TRP A 212 14.81 -6.83 -6.20
N LYS A 213 16.04 -6.96 -5.64
CA LYS A 213 16.25 -7.54 -4.31
C LYS A 213 15.58 -6.69 -3.23
N GLY A 214 15.65 -5.37 -3.36
CA GLY A 214 14.99 -4.44 -2.45
C GLY A 214 13.46 -4.61 -2.46
N ILE A 215 12.86 -4.83 -3.62
CA ILE A 215 11.42 -5.07 -3.75
C ILE A 215 11.02 -6.45 -3.21
N PHE A 216 11.82 -7.48 -3.45
CA PHE A 216 11.59 -8.80 -2.86
C PHE A 216 11.62 -8.75 -1.32
N LEU A 217 12.64 -8.09 -0.75
CA LEU A 217 12.75 -7.90 0.70
C LEU A 217 11.58 -7.10 1.25
N LEU A 218 11.12 -6.07 0.54
CA LEU A 218 9.94 -5.31 0.92
C LEU A 218 8.70 -6.20 0.99
N GLY A 219 8.48 -7.04 -0.04
CA GLY A 219 7.36 -7.97 -0.05
C GLY A 219 7.39 -8.98 1.09
N LEU A 220 8.58 -9.48 1.45
CA LEU A 220 8.76 -10.35 2.61
C LEU A 220 8.44 -9.63 3.93
N VAL A 221 8.98 -8.43 4.12
CA VAL A 221 8.75 -7.60 5.30
C VAL A 221 7.28 -7.22 5.44
N TRP A 222 6.63 -6.87 4.33
CA TRP A 222 5.20 -6.58 4.28
C TRP A 222 4.35 -7.82 4.58
N GLY A 223 4.72 -9.00 4.07
CA GLY A 223 4.06 -10.25 4.40
C GLY A 223 4.15 -10.60 5.89
N LEU A 224 5.36 -10.49 6.48
CA LEU A 224 5.59 -10.76 7.90
C LEU A 224 4.88 -9.76 8.83
N TRP A 225 4.66 -8.53 8.37
CA TRP A 225 3.91 -7.53 9.12
C TRP A 225 2.48 -7.95 9.44
N HIS A 226 1.86 -8.79 8.60
CA HIS A 226 0.50 -9.28 8.80
C HIS A 226 0.38 -10.42 9.84
N LEU A 227 1.50 -10.91 10.40
CA LEU A 227 1.56 -12.09 11.26
C LEU A 227 0.42 -12.16 12.31
N PRO A 228 0.15 -11.14 13.14
CA PRO A 228 -0.93 -11.22 14.13
C PRO A 228 -2.31 -11.47 13.51
N LEU A 229 -2.64 -10.78 12.41
CA LEU A 229 -3.90 -10.96 11.70
C LEU A 229 -4.01 -12.34 11.07
N ASN A 230 -2.93 -12.86 10.46
CA ASN A 230 -2.94 -14.20 9.89
C ASN A 230 -3.16 -15.30 10.93
N LEU A 231 -2.65 -15.12 12.15
CA LEU A 231 -2.85 -16.10 13.22
C LEU A 231 -4.25 -16.03 13.85
N PHE A 232 -4.80 -14.82 14.02
CA PHE A 232 -5.93 -14.61 14.91
C PHE A 232 -7.20 -14.04 14.25
N TYR A 233 -7.13 -13.55 13.01
CA TYR A 233 -8.27 -12.96 12.31
C TYR A 233 -8.56 -13.67 10.98
N TYR A 234 -7.58 -13.76 10.09
CA TYR A 234 -7.81 -14.24 8.73
C TYR A 234 -8.05 -15.75 8.65
N SER A 235 -7.38 -16.53 9.50
CA SER A 235 -7.36 -17.99 9.36
C SER A 235 -8.24 -18.71 10.37
N ALA A 236 -8.78 -19.85 9.94
CA ALA A 236 -9.36 -20.83 10.85
C ALA A 236 -8.31 -21.30 11.88
N ASP A 237 -8.76 -21.92 12.97
CA ASP A 237 -7.87 -22.48 13.97
C ASP A 237 -6.97 -23.57 13.37
N GLY A 238 -5.69 -23.53 13.73
CA GLY A 238 -4.66 -24.40 13.15
C GLY A 238 -4.13 -23.99 11.77
N MET A 239 -4.75 -23.01 11.08
CA MET A 239 -4.35 -22.58 9.73
C MET A 239 -3.38 -21.39 9.68
N GLY A 240 -2.98 -20.84 10.83
CA GLY A 240 -2.23 -19.58 10.90
C GLY A 240 -0.92 -19.57 10.11
N ALA A 241 -0.15 -20.66 10.14
CA ALA A 241 1.10 -20.77 9.38
C ALA A 241 0.85 -20.78 7.85
N MET A 242 -0.20 -21.50 7.41
CA MET A 242 -0.59 -21.55 6.00
C MET A 242 -1.12 -20.21 5.51
N SER A 243 -1.92 -19.53 6.35
CA SER A 243 -2.40 -18.18 6.07
C SER A 243 -1.24 -17.19 5.93
N LEU A 244 -0.27 -17.23 6.84
CA LEU A 244 0.92 -16.38 6.76
C LEU A 244 1.76 -16.66 5.51
N MET A 245 1.95 -17.94 5.17
CA MET A 245 2.67 -18.31 3.94
C MET A 245 1.95 -17.78 2.70
N ASN A 246 0.63 -17.95 2.63
CA ASN A 246 -0.18 -17.35 1.58
C ASN A 246 -0.02 -15.83 1.54
N GLN A 247 -0.02 -15.15 2.69
CA GLN A 247 0.15 -13.71 2.78
C GLN A 247 1.52 -13.26 2.27
N ILE A 248 2.60 -13.94 2.67
CA ILE A 248 3.97 -13.64 2.19
C ILE A 248 4.05 -13.80 0.67
N VAL A 249 3.49 -14.87 0.11
CA VAL A 249 3.42 -15.09 -1.34
C VAL A 249 2.69 -13.94 -2.05
N ASN A 250 1.53 -13.54 -1.55
CA ASN A 250 0.75 -12.44 -2.12
C ASN A 250 1.47 -11.10 -1.99
N CYS A 251 2.04 -10.79 -0.82
CA CYS A 251 2.79 -9.55 -0.60
C CYS A 251 4.05 -9.47 -1.48
N ILE A 252 4.77 -10.57 -1.68
CA ILE A 252 5.95 -10.59 -2.59
C ILE A 252 5.51 -10.34 -4.03
N THR A 253 4.56 -11.10 -4.53
CA THR A 253 4.14 -10.99 -5.94
C THR A 253 3.51 -9.63 -6.25
N LEU A 254 2.65 -9.12 -5.36
CA LEU A 254 2.06 -7.79 -5.48
C LEU A 254 3.12 -6.68 -5.32
N SER A 255 4.16 -6.88 -4.49
CA SER A 255 5.25 -5.90 -4.37
C SER A 255 6.04 -5.72 -5.65
N PHE A 256 6.23 -6.76 -6.46
CA PHE A 256 6.85 -6.61 -7.78
C PHE A 256 6.05 -5.70 -8.69
N PHE A 257 4.73 -5.88 -8.75
CA PHE A 257 3.86 -5.05 -9.56
C PHE A 257 3.76 -3.62 -9.02
N LEU A 258 3.49 -3.46 -7.72
CA LEU A 258 3.41 -2.15 -7.07
C LEU A 258 4.74 -1.40 -7.12
N GLY A 259 5.87 -2.10 -6.97
CA GLY A 259 7.20 -1.50 -7.07
C GLY A 259 7.52 -1.01 -8.47
N PHE A 260 7.10 -1.76 -9.51
CA PHE A 260 7.15 -1.29 -10.90
C PHE A 260 6.31 -0.03 -11.09
N VAL A 261 5.04 -0.07 -10.66
CA VAL A 261 4.12 1.06 -10.84
C VAL A 261 4.64 2.29 -10.11
N PHE A 262 5.16 2.15 -8.90
CA PHE A 262 5.72 3.25 -8.12
C PHE A 262 6.94 3.88 -8.82
N ASN A 263 7.86 3.07 -9.37
CA ASN A 263 9.01 3.57 -10.12
C ASN A 263 8.62 4.18 -11.48
N TYR A 264 7.53 3.71 -12.10
CA TYR A 264 6.99 4.21 -13.36
C TYR A 264 6.21 5.53 -13.20
N SER A 265 5.29 5.58 -12.25
CA SER A 265 4.36 6.69 -12.04
C SER A 265 4.96 7.82 -11.21
N LYS A 266 5.98 7.51 -10.39
CA LYS A 266 6.58 8.40 -9.38
C LYS A 266 5.55 8.94 -8.38
N SER A 267 4.50 8.17 -8.11
CA SER A 267 3.36 8.59 -7.29
C SER A 267 2.95 7.51 -6.30
N THR A 268 2.92 7.85 -5.01
CA THR A 268 2.37 6.99 -3.95
C THR A 268 0.92 6.61 -4.23
N TRP A 269 0.14 7.53 -4.80
CA TRP A 269 -1.28 7.36 -5.08
C TRP A 269 -1.57 6.27 -6.11
N SER A 270 -0.64 6.04 -7.05
CA SER A 270 -0.76 4.92 -7.98
C SER A 270 -0.73 3.57 -7.28
N ALA A 271 0.18 3.41 -6.33
CA ALA A 271 0.28 2.20 -5.55
C ALA A 271 -0.93 2.05 -4.62
N ALA A 272 -1.40 3.15 -4.01
CA ALA A 272 -2.55 3.13 -3.11
C ALA A 272 -3.83 2.75 -3.85
N LEU A 273 -4.04 3.25 -5.07
CA LEU A 273 -5.18 2.88 -5.90
C LEU A 273 -5.14 1.41 -6.30
N ILE A 274 -3.99 0.89 -6.72
CA ILE A 274 -3.87 -0.53 -7.10
C ILE A 274 -4.05 -1.45 -5.89
N HIS A 275 -3.51 -1.07 -4.73
CA HIS A 275 -3.72 -1.81 -3.50
C HIS A 275 -5.21 -1.79 -3.10
N PHE A 276 -5.88 -0.63 -3.19
CA PHE A 276 -7.34 -0.53 -3.03
C PHE A 276 -8.09 -1.48 -3.96
N LEU A 277 -7.76 -1.47 -5.25
CA LEU A 277 -8.38 -2.36 -6.24
C LEU A 277 -8.14 -3.83 -5.88
N ASN A 278 -6.91 -4.21 -5.53
CA ASN A 278 -6.56 -5.57 -5.13
C ASN A 278 -7.44 -6.08 -3.98
N ASN A 279 -7.65 -5.25 -2.96
CA ASN A 279 -8.39 -5.68 -1.76
C ASN A 279 -9.91 -5.66 -1.97
N ASN A 280 -10.43 -4.81 -2.87
CA ASN A 280 -11.88 -4.65 -3.05
C ASN A 280 -12.45 -5.43 -4.23
N MET A 281 -11.63 -5.82 -5.22
CA MET A 281 -12.11 -6.54 -6.40
C MET A 281 -12.56 -7.98 -6.10
N VAL A 282 -12.24 -8.54 -4.92
CA VAL A 282 -12.81 -9.82 -4.47
C VAL A 282 -14.34 -9.76 -4.34
N LEU A 283 -14.91 -8.58 -4.07
CA LEU A 283 -16.35 -8.36 -3.91
C LEU A 283 -17.17 -8.66 -5.18
N PHE A 284 -16.52 -8.70 -6.35
CA PHE A 284 -17.19 -9.10 -7.60
C PHE A 284 -17.53 -10.60 -7.65
N PHE A 285 -16.91 -11.41 -6.79
CA PHE A 285 -16.97 -12.87 -6.83
C PHE A 285 -17.68 -13.48 -5.62
N VAL A 286 -17.98 -12.68 -4.60
CA VAL A 286 -18.67 -13.12 -3.38
C VAL A 286 -20.06 -12.50 -3.29
N GLU A 287 -21.01 -13.24 -2.72
CA GLU A 287 -22.37 -12.75 -2.47
C GLU A 287 -22.49 -12.01 -1.14
N ASP A 288 -21.79 -12.51 -0.12
CA ASP A 288 -21.65 -11.83 1.16
C ASP A 288 -20.60 -10.72 1.03
N VAL A 289 -21.01 -9.47 1.26
CA VAL A 289 -20.13 -8.30 1.24
C VAL A 289 -19.68 -7.88 2.64
N SER A 290 -19.99 -8.68 3.65
CA SER A 290 -19.57 -8.44 5.03
C SER A 290 -18.11 -8.86 5.25
N SER A 291 -17.58 -8.51 6.41
CA SER A 291 -16.20 -8.86 6.80
C SER A 291 -15.99 -10.35 7.08
N SER A 292 -17.07 -11.16 7.11
CA SER A 292 -17.02 -12.62 7.25
C SER A 292 -16.12 -13.28 6.20
N VAL A 293 -16.11 -12.74 4.97
CA VAL A 293 -15.32 -13.22 3.83
C VAL A 293 -13.82 -13.20 4.13
N LEU A 294 -13.39 -12.32 5.02
CA LEU A 294 -11.98 -12.20 5.41
C LEU A 294 -11.60 -13.11 6.58
N GLN A 295 -12.58 -13.67 7.30
CA GLN A 295 -12.33 -14.41 8.54
C GLN A 295 -12.33 -15.92 8.34
N ASN A 296 -11.60 -16.60 9.21
CA ASN A 296 -11.64 -18.06 9.36
C ASN A 296 -11.40 -18.84 8.04
N ASN A 297 -10.57 -18.28 7.16
CA ASN A 297 -10.23 -18.89 5.88
C ASN A 297 -9.40 -20.17 6.08
N ILE A 298 -9.66 -21.15 5.21
CA ILE A 298 -8.91 -22.39 5.10
C ILE A 298 -7.99 -22.30 3.88
N TYR A 299 -6.75 -22.75 4.04
CA TYR A 299 -5.73 -22.65 3.00
C TYR A 299 -5.16 -24.04 2.68
N SER A 300 -4.98 -24.33 1.40
CA SER A 300 -4.29 -25.54 0.95
C SER A 300 -2.93 -25.18 0.34
N ILE A 301 -1.96 -26.08 0.45
CA ILE A 301 -0.64 -25.85 -0.15
C ILE A 301 -0.73 -25.79 -1.67
N GLN A 302 -1.62 -26.58 -2.27
CA GLN A 302 -1.83 -26.59 -3.71
C GLN A 302 -2.35 -25.24 -4.22
N SER A 303 -3.34 -24.64 -3.54
CA SER A 303 -3.88 -23.34 -3.96
C SER A 303 -2.85 -22.21 -3.81
N ILE A 304 -2.07 -22.22 -2.73
CA ILE A 304 -0.99 -21.25 -2.52
C ILE A 304 0.05 -21.33 -3.64
N LEU A 305 0.51 -22.54 -3.98
CA LEU A 305 1.51 -22.75 -5.03
C LEU A 305 0.97 -22.36 -6.41
N LEU A 306 -0.30 -22.67 -6.69
CA LEU A 306 -0.96 -22.28 -7.93
C LEU A 306 -1.07 -20.75 -8.05
N LEU A 307 -1.55 -20.08 -7.00
CA LEU A 307 -1.67 -18.61 -6.98
C LEU A 307 -0.31 -17.92 -7.08
N PHE A 308 0.73 -18.48 -6.45
CA PHE A 308 2.11 -18.03 -6.62
C PHE A 308 2.55 -18.14 -8.08
N GLY A 309 2.37 -19.31 -8.69
CA GLY A 309 2.74 -19.56 -10.09
C GLY A 309 2.04 -18.60 -11.04
N LEU A 310 0.73 -18.43 -10.91
CA LEU A 310 -0.05 -17.50 -11.73
C LEU A 310 0.40 -16.05 -11.54
N SER A 311 0.58 -15.62 -10.29
CA SER A 311 1.02 -14.25 -10.00
C SER A 311 2.46 -14.00 -10.46
N ALA A 312 3.34 -15.00 -10.37
CA ALA A 312 4.70 -14.92 -10.91
C ALA A 312 4.72 -14.81 -12.43
N VAL A 313 3.83 -15.53 -13.14
CA VAL A 313 3.70 -15.41 -14.61
C VAL A 313 3.17 -14.04 -15.03
N LEU A 314 2.19 -13.49 -14.30
CA LEU A 314 1.53 -12.25 -14.67
C LEU A 314 2.29 -10.99 -14.23
N PHE A 315 2.89 -11.01 -13.04
CA PHE A 315 3.62 -9.86 -12.49
C PHE A 315 5.14 -9.98 -12.64
N GLY A 316 5.68 -11.18 -12.78
CA GLY A 316 7.10 -11.42 -12.98
C GLY A 316 7.69 -10.65 -14.17
N PRO A 317 7.07 -10.61 -15.36
CA PRO A 317 7.63 -9.91 -16.52
C PRO A 317 8.00 -8.43 -16.27
N PHE A 318 7.31 -7.75 -15.34
CA PHE A 318 7.60 -6.36 -14.99
C PHE A 318 8.99 -6.15 -14.39
N MET A 319 9.58 -7.19 -13.78
CA MET A 319 10.94 -7.14 -13.23
C MET A 319 12.01 -6.90 -14.30
N PHE A 320 11.72 -7.22 -15.57
CA PHE A 320 12.66 -7.04 -16.68
C PHE A 320 12.55 -5.66 -17.34
N THR A 321 11.59 -4.84 -16.93
CA THR A 321 11.41 -3.50 -17.46
C THR A 321 12.52 -2.56 -17.01
N LYS A 322 12.77 -1.48 -17.78
CA LYS A 322 13.81 -0.50 -17.44
C LYS A 322 13.62 0.13 -16.05
N TRP A 323 12.36 0.33 -15.64
CA TRP A 323 11.99 0.90 -14.33
C TRP A 323 12.34 0.00 -13.14
N MET A 324 12.60 -1.29 -13.39
CA MET A 324 12.92 -2.28 -12.37
C MET A 324 14.38 -2.77 -12.46
N LYS A 325 15.11 -2.40 -13.52
CA LYS A 325 16.51 -2.81 -13.74
C LYS A 325 17.52 -1.70 -13.48
N LYS A 326 17.21 -0.45 -13.82
CA LYS A 326 18.18 0.65 -13.78
C LYS A 326 17.90 1.59 -12.61
N ASP A 327 18.94 1.91 -11.85
CA ASP A 327 18.85 2.79 -10.68
C ASP A 327 18.41 4.23 -11.03
N GLU A 328 18.66 4.70 -12.26
CA GLU A 328 18.17 6.01 -12.74
C GLU A 328 16.64 6.15 -12.67
N TYR A 329 15.90 5.03 -12.72
CA TYR A 329 14.45 5.00 -12.59
C TYR A 329 13.99 4.67 -11.17
N ARG A 330 14.89 4.48 -10.21
CA ARG A 330 14.52 4.34 -8.79
C ARG A 330 13.84 5.61 -8.31
N MET A 331 12.83 5.49 -7.48
CA MET A 331 12.36 6.63 -6.70
C MET A 331 13.37 6.88 -5.57
N LYS A 332 13.97 8.08 -5.53
CA LYS A 332 14.97 8.47 -4.52
C LYS A 332 14.40 8.38 -3.10
N THR A 333 15.23 8.23 -2.08
CA THR A 333 14.73 8.23 -0.68
C THR A 333 14.22 9.61 -0.27
N ILE A 334 13.48 9.72 0.85
CA ILE A 334 13.06 11.03 1.37
C ILE A 334 14.28 11.89 1.69
N GLU A 335 15.36 11.31 2.22
CA GLU A 335 16.66 11.98 2.45
C GLU A 335 17.17 12.62 1.16
N GLU A 336 17.32 11.82 0.11
CA GLU A 336 17.88 12.23 -1.17
C GLU A 336 17.05 13.34 -1.81
N ARG A 337 15.72 13.21 -1.81
CA ARG A 337 14.84 14.25 -2.37
C ARG A 337 14.86 15.55 -1.55
N ALA A 338 14.87 15.45 -0.22
CA ALA A 338 14.92 16.63 0.65
C ALA A 338 16.29 17.34 0.62
N GLU A 339 17.37 16.62 0.28
CA GLU A 339 18.68 17.23 0.02
C GLU A 339 18.71 17.92 -1.34
N GLU A 340 18.13 17.33 -2.38
CA GLU A 340 18.02 17.93 -3.71
C GLU A 340 17.21 19.22 -3.73
N GLU A 341 16.03 19.23 -3.10
CA GLU A 341 15.22 20.46 -2.96
C GLU A 341 15.94 21.57 -2.19
N ARG A 342 16.82 21.22 -1.25
CA ARG A 342 17.62 22.20 -0.50
C ARG A 342 18.76 22.79 -1.33
N MET A 343 19.32 22.03 -2.26
CA MET A 343 20.41 22.49 -3.12
C MET A 343 19.91 23.28 -4.35
N ASN A 344 18.73 22.95 -4.88
CA ASN A 344 18.13 23.61 -6.05
C ASN A 344 16.71 24.13 -5.76
N PRO A 345 16.55 25.24 -5.02
CA PRO A 345 15.23 25.81 -4.73
C PRO A 345 14.51 26.37 -5.97
N GLU A 346 15.23 26.87 -6.98
CA GLU A 346 14.65 27.52 -8.18
C GLU A 346 13.92 26.54 -9.12
N ASP A 347 14.39 25.29 -9.24
CA ASP A 347 13.73 24.22 -10.02
C ASP A 347 12.36 23.81 -9.44
N THR A 348 12.03 24.25 -8.21
CA THR A 348 10.78 23.90 -7.51
C THR A 348 9.67 24.94 -7.69
N GLU A 349 10.00 26.17 -8.10
CA GLU A 349 9.04 27.27 -8.33
C GLU A 349 8.59 27.39 -9.80
N GLU A 350 9.42 27.01 -10.78
CA GLU A 350 9.10 27.19 -12.22
C GLU A 350 8.12 26.16 -12.85
N ASP A 351 7.82 25.06 -12.15
CA ASP A 351 6.92 23.99 -12.67
C ASP A 351 5.42 24.30 -12.48
N GLU A 352 5.07 25.50 -12.00
CA GLU A 352 3.71 26.04 -12.04
C GLU A 352 3.31 26.57 -13.43
N SER A 353 4.23 26.61 -14.40
CA SER A 353 3.92 26.95 -15.80
C SER A 353 3.56 25.69 -16.61
N PRO A 354 2.43 25.64 -17.34
CA PRO A 354 2.03 24.49 -18.14
C PRO A 354 2.91 24.39 -19.39
N GLY A 355 4.15 23.89 -19.25
CA GLY A 355 5.09 23.94 -20.37
C GLY A 355 6.38 23.13 -20.29
N ARG A 356 6.73 22.47 -19.18
CA ARG A 356 8.03 21.78 -19.10
C ARG A 356 8.01 20.41 -18.42
N VAL A 357 7.10 19.52 -18.84
CA VAL A 357 7.32 18.07 -18.74
C VAL A 357 8.36 17.66 -19.79
N SER A 358 9.63 18.01 -19.65
CA SER A 358 10.63 17.65 -20.68
C SER A 358 12.06 17.37 -20.23
N GLU A 359 12.36 17.11 -18.96
CA GLU A 359 13.71 16.63 -18.61
C GLU A 359 13.89 15.11 -18.67
N TYR A 360 12.81 14.33 -18.78
CA TYR A 360 12.91 12.92 -19.13
C TYR A 360 13.21 12.65 -20.62
N ARG A 361 13.45 13.69 -21.44
CA ARG A 361 13.62 13.58 -22.90
C ARG A 361 15.07 13.57 -23.40
N LYS A 362 16.07 13.80 -22.54
CA LYS A 362 17.48 13.91 -23.00
C LYS A 362 18.29 12.60 -23.04
N ILE A 363 17.71 11.46 -22.66
CA ILE A 363 18.45 10.18 -22.61
C ILE A 363 18.37 9.37 -23.93
N ASP A 364 17.52 9.75 -24.89
CA ASP A 364 17.27 8.95 -26.11
C ASP A 364 17.85 9.53 -27.42
N SER A 365 18.65 10.61 -27.39
CA SER A 365 19.24 11.21 -28.60
C SER A 365 20.77 11.09 -28.70
N GLY A 366 21.34 10.03 -28.13
CA GLY A 366 22.77 9.71 -28.20
C GLY A 366 23.16 8.84 -29.40
N LYS A 367 22.85 9.27 -30.62
CA LYS A 367 23.53 8.79 -31.85
C LYS A 367 23.76 9.98 -32.78
N GLN A 368 24.83 10.72 -32.52
CA GLN A 368 25.50 11.46 -33.59
C GLN A 368 26.46 10.49 -34.28
N VAL A 369 26.13 10.11 -35.50
CA VAL A 369 27.11 9.65 -36.48
C VAL A 369 27.79 10.90 -37.02
N SER A 370 29.09 11.02 -36.85
CA SER A 370 29.91 11.98 -37.57
C SER A 370 31.06 11.26 -38.27
N LYS A 371 31.07 11.46 -39.60
CA LYS A 371 32.06 11.08 -40.62
C LYS A 371 32.01 9.66 -41.15
#